data_AF-A0A916WFS0-F1
#
_entry.id   AF-A0A916WFS0-F1
#
_cell.length_a   1.000
_cell.length_b   1.000
_cell.length_c   1.000
_cell.angle_alpha   90.00
_cell.angle_beta   90.00
_cell.angle_gamma   90.00
#
_symmetry.space_group_name_H-M   'P 1'
#
loop_
_entity.id
_entity.type
_entity.pdbx_description
1 polymer ?
#
loop_
_entity_poly.entity_id
_entity_poly.type
_entity_poly.pdbx_seq_one_letter_code
_entity_poly.pdbx_strand_id
1 'polypeptide(L)'
;MKKVFVLCLVFLVFSFITVTTVLAEESQQNSLSNMSLIEKSEKVEESKKFREEFGLNMNNEHILEVLLSKNSSYKYGVALTMEEEKEIDRRVYNQQNIIPLIKEYIH
;
A
#
# COMPACT_ATOMS: atom_id res chain seq x y z
N MET A 1 11.31 -1.57 -48.41
CA MET A 1 10.12 -0.76 -48.04
C MET A 1 9.28 -1.35 -46.90
N LYS A 2 9.08 -2.67 -46.79
CA LYS A 2 8.30 -3.28 -45.68
C LYS A 2 8.91 -3.11 -44.27
N LYS A 3 10.25 -3.08 -44.16
CA LYS A 3 10.96 -2.96 -42.87
C LYS A 3 10.84 -1.57 -42.21
N VAL A 4 10.66 -0.51 -43.00
CA VAL A 4 10.49 0.86 -42.49
C VAL A 4 9.06 1.07 -41.96
N PHE A 5 8.07 0.44 -42.61
CA PHE A 5 6.67 0.53 -42.21
C PHE A 5 6.39 -0.14 -40.85
N VAL A 6 7.08 -1.26 -40.56
CA VAL A 6 6.97 -1.95 -39.26
C VAL A 6 7.62 -1.16 -38.14
N LEU A 7 8.71 -0.42 -38.42
CA LEU A 7 9.40 0.37 -37.40
C LEU A 7 8.58 1.58 -36.94
N CYS A 8 7.83 2.23 -37.85
CA CYS A 8 6.96 3.35 -37.50
C CYS A 8 5.73 2.92 -36.69
N LEU A 9 5.22 1.70 -36.89
CA LEU A 9 4.04 1.21 -36.20
C LEU A 9 4.33 0.87 -34.73
N VAL A 10 5.54 0.39 -34.41
CA VAL A 10 5.96 0.10 -33.03
C VAL A 10 6.17 1.39 -32.20
N PHE A 11 6.66 2.47 -32.81
CA PHE A 11 6.86 3.75 -32.13
C PHE A 11 5.54 4.46 -31.75
N LEU A 12 4.48 4.23 -32.53
CA LEU A 12 3.16 4.84 -32.33
C LEU A 12 2.38 4.20 -31.18
N VAL A 13 2.61 2.92 -30.85
CA VAL A 13 1.96 2.25 -29.71
C VAL A 13 2.64 2.60 -28.39
N PHE A 14 3.96 2.84 -28.39
CA PHE A 14 4.72 3.18 -27.18
C PHE A 14 4.42 4.58 -26.64
N SER A 15 3.91 5.49 -27.47
CA SER A 15 3.62 6.88 -27.06
C SER A 15 2.29 7.03 -26.30
N PHE A 16 1.41 6.03 -26.34
CA PHE A 16 0.12 6.09 -25.63
C PHE A 16 0.12 5.50 -24.21
N ILE A 17 1.21 4.84 -23.78
CA ILE A 17 1.22 4.12 -22.49
C ILE A 17 1.60 5.04 -21.31
N THR A 18 2.13 6.24 -21.55
CA THR A 18 2.69 7.09 -20.48
C THR A 18 1.71 8.08 -19.84
N VAL A 19 0.48 8.24 -20.35
CA VAL A 19 -0.42 9.32 -19.90
C VAL A 19 -1.42 8.88 -18.82
N THR A 20 -1.61 7.59 -18.59
CA THR A 20 -2.68 7.09 -17.68
C THR A 20 -2.31 6.99 -16.21
N THR A 21 -1.05 7.14 -15.81
CA THR A 21 -0.65 6.93 -14.40
C THR A 21 -0.77 8.17 -13.51
N VAL A 22 -0.79 9.38 -14.08
CA VAL A 22 -0.75 10.63 -13.27
C VAL A 22 -2.13 11.02 -12.70
N LEU A 23 -3.22 10.60 -13.33
CA LEU A 23 -4.58 11.01 -12.93
C LEU A 23 -5.18 10.19 -11.78
N ALA A 24 -4.64 9.01 -11.46
CA ALA A 24 -5.13 8.20 -10.35
C ALA A 24 -4.68 8.74 -8.99
N GLU A 25 -3.46 9.29 -8.92
CA GLU A 25 -2.81 9.68 -7.66
C GLU A 25 -3.31 11.02 -7.09
N GLU A 26 -3.80 11.95 -7.92
CA GLU A 26 -4.35 13.23 -7.45
C GLU A 26 -5.77 13.12 -6.89
N SER A 27 -6.56 12.14 -7.35
CA SER A 27 -7.96 11.98 -6.94
C SER A 27 -8.13 11.56 -5.47
N GLN A 28 -7.19 10.77 -4.94
CA GLN A 28 -7.30 10.21 -3.59
C GLN A 28 -6.93 11.21 -2.50
N GLN A 29 -5.92 12.06 -2.72
CA GLN A 29 -5.50 13.03 -1.70
C GLN A 29 -6.54 14.14 -1.48
N ASN A 30 -7.26 14.53 -2.54
CA ASN A 30 -8.40 15.46 -2.43
C ASN A 30 -9.61 14.85 -1.71
N SER A 31 -9.74 13.52 -1.65
CA SER A 31 -10.84 12.88 -0.91
C SER A 31 -10.60 12.90 0.60
N LEU A 32 -9.34 12.86 1.05
CA LEU A 32 -9.00 12.77 2.47
C LEU A 32 -8.98 14.13 3.18
N SER A 33 -8.62 15.21 2.47
CA SER A 33 -8.74 16.59 2.95
C SER A 33 -10.20 17.08 3.01
N ASN A 34 -11.09 16.46 2.22
CA ASN A 34 -12.54 16.71 2.24
C ASN A 34 -13.32 15.67 3.06
N MET A 35 -12.63 14.77 3.74
CA MET A 35 -13.22 13.72 4.57
C MET A 35 -13.93 14.33 5.79
N SER A 36 -15.10 13.81 6.13
CA SER A 36 -15.79 14.27 7.33
C SER A 36 -14.96 13.97 8.58
N LEU A 37 -15.08 14.80 9.62
CA LEU A 37 -14.39 14.57 10.90
C LEU A 37 -14.76 13.21 11.51
N ILE A 38 -15.99 12.75 11.28
CA ILE A 38 -16.50 11.46 11.76
C ILE A 38 -15.75 10.31 11.06
N GLU A 39 -15.70 10.33 9.73
CA GLU A 39 -15.01 9.29 8.94
C GLU A 39 -13.50 9.26 9.24
N LYS A 40 -12.90 10.43 9.47
CA LYS A 40 -11.49 10.51 9.88
C LYS A 40 -11.27 9.87 11.25
N SER A 41 -12.17 10.11 12.20
CA SER A 41 -12.09 9.50 13.54
C SER A 41 -12.21 7.98 13.48
N GLU A 42 -13.12 7.46 12.65
CA GLU A 42 -13.31 6.02 12.45
C GLU A 42 -12.06 5.36 11.87
N LYS A 43 -11.45 5.95 10.84
CA LYS A 43 -10.21 5.43 10.24
C LYS A 43 -9.02 5.44 11.19
N VAL A 44 -8.91 6.46 12.04
CA VAL A 44 -7.86 6.50 13.08
C VAL A 44 -8.05 5.37 14.07
N GLU A 45 -9.30 5.13 14.50
CA GLU A 45 -9.61 4.08 15.46
C GLU A 45 -9.36 2.68 14.89
N GLU A 46 -9.78 2.43 13.65
CA GLU A 46 -9.51 1.16 12.94
C GLU A 46 -8.01 0.91 12.80
N SER A 47 -7.28 1.93 12.34
CA SER A 47 -5.82 1.91 12.19
C SER A 47 -5.12 1.63 13.51
N LYS A 48 -5.62 2.18 14.61
CA LYS A 48 -5.07 2.00 15.95
C LYS A 48 -5.26 0.57 16.46
N LYS A 49 -6.46 0.00 16.31
CA LYS A 49 -6.74 -1.40 16.69
C LYS A 49 -5.83 -2.37 15.95
N PHE A 50 -5.70 -2.19 14.64
CA PHE A 50 -4.78 -3.00 13.84
C PHE A 50 -3.34 -2.87 14.34
N ARG A 51 -2.87 -1.65 14.61
CA ARG A 51 -1.52 -1.43 15.12
C ARG A 51 -1.30 -2.04 16.49
N GLU A 52 -2.30 -2.03 17.36
CA GLU A 52 -2.26 -2.69 18.66
C GLU A 52 -2.11 -4.22 18.49
N GLU A 53 -2.93 -4.84 17.65
CA GLU A 53 -2.90 -6.29 17.39
C GLU A 53 -1.54 -6.75 16.82
N PHE A 54 -0.94 -5.94 15.95
CA PHE A 54 0.32 -6.26 15.29
C PHE A 54 1.56 -5.67 15.98
N GLY A 55 1.40 -5.01 17.13
CA GLY A 55 2.51 -4.42 17.90
C GLY A 55 3.29 -3.34 17.13
N LEU A 56 2.57 -2.45 16.46
CA LEU A 56 3.08 -1.30 15.70
C LEU A 56 2.91 0.01 16.50
N ASN A 57 3.34 1.14 15.93
CA ASN A 57 3.27 2.44 16.59
C ASN A 57 1.82 2.96 16.68
N MET A 58 1.28 3.04 17.90
CA MET A 58 -0.11 3.48 18.19
C MET A 58 -0.27 4.99 18.39
N ASN A 59 0.78 5.80 18.18
CA ASN A 59 0.70 7.24 18.35
C ASN A 59 -0.29 7.86 17.34
N ASN A 60 -1.25 8.65 17.82
CA ASN A 60 -2.30 9.24 16.98
C ASN A 60 -1.75 10.20 15.92
N GLU A 61 -0.71 10.97 16.22
CA GLU A 61 -0.09 11.91 15.27
C GLU A 61 0.59 11.14 14.14
N HIS A 62 1.32 10.07 14.47
CA HIS A 62 1.90 9.14 13.48
C HIS A 62 0.81 8.51 12.61
N ILE A 63 -0.27 8.00 13.22
CA ILE A 63 -1.38 7.39 12.46
C ILE A 63 -2.00 8.41 11.50
N LEU A 64 -2.19 9.64 11.93
CA LEU A 64 -2.72 10.72 11.09
C LEU A 64 -1.75 11.08 9.96
N GLU A 65 -0.45 11.13 10.23
CA GLU A 65 0.58 11.36 9.22
C GLU A 65 0.54 10.25 8.15
N VAL A 66 0.48 8.99 8.58
CA VAL A 66 0.40 7.84 7.67
C VAL A 66 -0.89 7.87 6.85
N LEU A 67 -2.04 8.15 7.47
CA LEU A 67 -3.31 8.29 6.76
C LEU A 67 -3.25 9.36 5.67
N LEU A 68 -2.61 10.50 5.95
CA LEU A 68 -2.50 11.63 5.02
C LEU A 68 -1.36 11.46 3.98
N SER A 69 -0.47 10.48 4.18
CA SER A 69 0.68 10.26 3.32
C SER A 69 0.30 9.59 2.00
N LYS A 70 0.81 10.13 0.88
CA LYS A 70 0.67 9.50 -0.44
C LYS A 70 1.42 8.17 -0.55
N ASN A 71 2.43 7.97 0.30
CA ASN A 71 3.28 6.77 0.29
C ASN A 71 2.77 5.68 1.24
N SER A 72 1.54 5.84 1.75
CA SER A 72 0.91 4.83 2.58
C SER A 72 0.45 3.65 1.73
N SER A 73 0.53 2.47 2.31
CA SER A 73 0.01 1.24 1.73
C SER A 73 -1.28 0.81 2.44
N TYR A 74 -2.20 0.21 1.69
CA TYR A 74 -3.51 -0.25 2.14
C TYR A 74 -3.71 -1.76 1.96
N LYS A 75 -2.63 -2.53 1.81
CA LYS A 75 -2.68 -3.99 1.58
C LYS A 75 -3.54 -4.75 2.59
N TYR A 76 -3.53 -4.30 3.85
CA TYR A 76 -4.23 -4.94 4.97
C TYR A 76 -5.53 -4.21 5.37
N GLY A 77 -6.08 -3.36 4.49
CA GLY A 77 -7.31 -2.60 4.76
C GLY A 77 -7.11 -1.33 5.58
N VAL A 78 -5.95 -1.15 6.22
CA VAL A 78 -5.57 0.08 6.95
C VAL A 78 -4.35 0.74 6.32
N ALA A 79 -4.21 2.06 6.50
CA ALA A 79 -3.04 2.80 6.06
C ALA A 79 -1.80 2.42 6.88
N LEU A 80 -0.75 1.98 6.21
CA LEU A 80 0.54 1.60 6.80
C LEU A 80 1.67 2.35 6.12
N THR A 81 2.76 2.57 6.85
CA THR A 81 4.03 2.87 6.19
C THR A 81 4.50 1.65 5.40
N MET A 82 5.33 1.89 4.38
CA MET A 82 5.97 0.81 3.61
C MET A 82 6.77 -0.15 4.51
N GLU A 83 7.40 0.35 5.57
CA GLU A 83 8.18 -0.47 6.50
C GLU A 83 7.29 -1.29 7.45
N GLU A 84 6.17 -0.72 7.93
CA GLU A 84 5.16 -1.47 8.68
C GLU A 84 4.58 -2.63 7.84
N GLU A 85 4.25 -2.38 6.56
CA GLU A 85 3.77 -3.43 5.65
C GLU A 85 4.79 -4.54 5.48
N LYS A 86 6.05 -4.21 5.16
CA LYS A 86 7.12 -5.20 4.98
C LYS A 86 7.34 -6.04 6.23
N GLU A 87 7.27 -5.44 7.41
CA GLU A 87 7.41 -6.16 8.67
C GLU A 87 6.26 -7.14 8.88
N ILE A 88 5.02 -6.77 8.56
CA ILE A 88 3.87 -7.67 8.62
C ILE A 88 4.03 -8.81 7.61
N ASP A 89 4.41 -8.51 6.36
CA ASP A 89 4.67 -9.51 5.32
C ASP A 89 5.70 -10.54 5.78
N ARG A 90 6.80 -10.06 6.38
CA ARG A 90 7.85 -10.92 6.93
C ARG A 90 7.31 -11.80 8.06
N ARG A 91 6.49 -11.26 8.97
CA ARG A 91 5.88 -12.02 10.07
C ARG A 91 4.92 -13.09 9.55
N VAL A 92 4.06 -12.75 8.59
CA VAL A 92 3.13 -13.70 7.95
C VAL A 92 3.90 -14.81 7.25
N TYR A 93 4.93 -14.47 6.47
CA TYR A 93 5.79 -15.44 5.81
C TYR A 93 6.43 -16.40 6.82
N ASN A 94 6.99 -15.86 7.92
CA ASN A 94 7.61 -16.68 8.95
C ASN A 94 6.60 -17.62 9.62
N GLN A 95 5.40 -17.13 9.94
CA GLN A 95 4.35 -17.94 10.57
C GLN A 95 3.86 -19.07 9.66
N GLN A 96 3.74 -18.82 8.35
CA GLN A 96 3.22 -19.79 7.40
C GLN A 96 4.27 -20.79 6.91
N ASN A 97 5.53 -20.37 6.77
CA ASN A 97 6.55 -21.16 6.08
C ASN A 97 7.66 -21.65 7.01
N ILE A 98 8.07 -20.85 8.01
CA ILE A 98 9.23 -21.17 8.85
C ILE A 98 8.81 -21.89 10.13
N ILE A 99 7.81 -21.38 10.84
CA ILE A 99 7.35 -21.98 12.11
C ILE A 99 6.93 -23.45 11.94
N PRO A 100 6.23 -23.87 10.87
CA PRO A 100 5.89 -25.28 10.68
C PRO A 100 7.12 -26.19 10.57
N LEU A 101 8.16 -25.75 9.85
CA LEU A 101 9.41 -26.50 9.71
C LEU A 101 10.13 -26.65 11.06
N ILE A 102 10.12 -25.60 11.88
CA ILE A 102 10.67 -25.67 13.25
C ILE A 102 9.88 -26.67 14.10
N LYS A 103 8.54 -26.64 14.00
CA LYS A 103 7.68 -27.57 14.73
C LYS A 103 7.93 -29.03 14.31
N GLU A 104 8.08 -29.28 13.01
CA GLU A 104 8.41 -30.61 12.49
C GLU A 104 9.79 -31.07 12.95
N TYR A 105 10.77 -30.17 13.04
CA TYR A 105 12.13 -30.54 13.49
C TYR A 105 12.19 -30.93 14.98
N ILE A 106 11.37 -30.30 15.83
CA ILE A 106 11.37 -30.53 17.28
C ILE A 106 10.53 -31.76 17.68
N HIS A 107 9.57 -32.15 16.84
CA HIS A 107 8.69 -33.30 17.07
C HIS A 107 9.21 -34.58 16.42
#